data_AF-D7LKW9-F1
#
_entry.id   AF-D7LKW9-F1
#
_cell.length_a   1.000
_cell.length_b   1.000
_cell.length_c   1.000
_cell.angle_alpha   90.00
_cell.angle_beta   90.00
_cell.angle_gamma   90.00
#
_symmetry.space_group_name_H-M   'P 1'
#
loop_
_entity.id
_entity.type
_entity.pdbx_description
1 polymer ?
#
loop_
_entity_poly.entity_id
_entity_poly.type
_entity_poly.pdbx_seq_one_letter_code
_entity_poly.pdbx_strand_id
1 'polypeptide(L)'
;MVQRYAISLGELVELPQIPHDIASRMQNVFCVEETHHYASNEAVKAYGLHLGIEMCINMFRSLHLYTLNMENTTLAILMNLGMIDESKNFSFFTKEDVRPIFCANRPKSYISRTKGWEDFPQGRWGDSRSASYGALSDHQFSRPRARDKKLEQEWVVPLKSVEDIQEKFKELCLGNLKSSPWSELDGLQPETKIINEQLVKINSKGFLTINSQPSVNAERSDSPTVGWGGPVGYVYQKAYLEFFCSKEKLDAVVEKCKALPSITYMSVNKGENWVSNTAQADVNAVTWGVFPAKEIIQPTIVDPASFKVWKDEAFETWSRSWANLYQEADPSKICFCTFSLKYWDLVFTSVYHNK
;
A
#
# COMPACT_ATOMS: atom_id res chain seq x y z
N MET A 1 -13.45 37.27 -25.35
CA MET A 1 -12.64 36.67 -26.43
C MET A 1 -11.41 36.05 -25.78
N VAL A 2 -11.50 34.77 -25.39
CA VAL A 2 -10.38 34.03 -24.78
C VAL A 2 -10.09 32.89 -25.76
N GLN A 3 -9.02 33.02 -26.56
CA GLN A 3 -8.59 31.96 -27.46
C GLN A 3 -8.06 30.78 -26.63
N ARG A 4 -8.57 29.58 -26.90
CA ARG A 4 -8.16 28.32 -26.27
C ARG A 4 -7.43 27.49 -27.31
N TYR A 5 -6.13 27.35 -27.14
CA TYR A 5 -5.29 26.46 -27.95
C TYR A 5 -4.83 25.27 -27.11
N ALA A 6 -4.74 24.10 -27.72
CA ALA A 6 -4.07 22.93 -27.16
C ALA A 6 -2.88 22.57 -28.07
N ILE A 7 -1.75 22.17 -27.48
CA ILE A 7 -0.54 21.78 -28.21
C ILE A 7 -0.56 20.27 -28.40
N SER A 8 -0.64 19.82 -29.64
CA SER A 8 -0.34 18.44 -30.05
C SER A 8 0.69 18.51 -31.18
N LEU A 9 1.85 17.89 -30.99
CA LEU A 9 2.89 17.72 -32.03
C LEU A 9 3.31 19.01 -32.77
N GLY A 10 3.39 20.14 -32.06
CA GLY A 10 4.02 21.37 -32.59
C GLY A 10 3.13 22.24 -33.50
N GLU A 11 1.87 21.90 -33.71
CA GLU A 11 0.91 22.77 -34.42
C GLU A 11 -0.19 23.27 -33.46
N LEU A 12 -0.52 24.55 -33.55
CA LEU A 12 -1.64 25.18 -32.86
C LEU A 12 -2.93 24.80 -33.58
N VAL A 13 -3.67 23.83 -33.02
CA VAL A 13 -5.01 23.49 -33.52
C VAL A 13 -6.04 24.31 -32.75
N GLU A 14 -6.85 25.12 -33.47
CA GLU A 14 -8.04 25.74 -32.89
C GLU A 14 -9.03 24.65 -32.48
N LEU A 15 -9.43 24.65 -31.22
CA LEU A 15 -10.48 23.74 -30.76
C LEU A 15 -11.80 24.12 -31.45
N PRO A 16 -12.55 23.15 -32.01
CA PRO A 16 -13.84 23.44 -32.61
C PRO A 16 -14.77 24.07 -31.57
N GLN A 17 -15.57 25.06 -32.00
CA GLN A 17 -16.56 25.66 -31.12
C GLN A 17 -17.56 24.61 -30.65
N ILE A 18 -17.94 24.68 -29.37
CA ILE A 18 -18.99 23.83 -28.81
C ILE A 18 -20.25 24.03 -29.66
N PRO A 19 -20.84 22.96 -30.23
CA PRO A 19 -22.06 23.05 -31.00
C PRO A 19 -23.16 23.86 -30.28
N HIS A 20 -23.88 24.70 -31.03
CA HIS A 20 -24.84 25.66 -30.47
C HIS A 20 -25.97 24.99 -29.67
N ASP A 21 -26.36 23.78 -30.05
CA ASP A 21 -27.33 22.94 -29.36
C ASP A 21 -26.82 22.47 -27.99
N ILE A 22 -25.55 22.05 -27.90
CA ILE A 22 -24.90 21.69 -26.63
C ILE A 22 -24.76 22.93 -25.76
N ALA A 23 -24.31 24.06 -26.33
CA ALA A 23 -24.16 25.32 -25.62
C ALA A 23 -25.50 25.83 -25.07
N SER A 24 -26.59 25.75 -25.84
CA SER A 24 -27.94 26.16 -25.43
C SER A 24 -28.52 25.23 -24.36
N ARG A 25 -28.30 23.92 -24.46
CA ARG A 25 -28.72 22.95 -23.41
C ARG A 25 -27.92 23.13 -22.13
N MET A 26 -26.61 23.40 -22.22
CA MET A 26 -25.79 23.74 -21.06
C MET A 26 -26.29 25.04 -20.42
N GLN A 27 -26.66 26.06 -21.20
CA GLN A 27 -27.27 27.29 -20.67
C GLN A 27 -28.57 26.99 -19.90
N ASN A 28 -29.41 26.05 -20.34
CA ASN A 28 -30.61 25.63 -19.60
C ASN A 28 -30.30 24.84 -18.32
N VAL A 29 -29.16 24.12 -18.28
CA VAL A 29 -28.66 23.51 -17.03
C VAL A 29 -28.16 24.60 -16.07
N PHE A 30 -27.57 25.68 -16.60
CA PHE A 30 -27.05 26.83 -15.83
C PHE A 30 -28.11 27.85 -15.41
N CYS A 31 -29.28 27.89 -16.07
CA CYS A 31 -30.35 28.84 -15.83
C CYS A 31 -31.58 28.13 -15.25
N VAL A 32 -31.62 28.00 -13.92
CA VAL A 32 -32.88 27.95 -13.18
C VAL A 32 -33.16 29.37 -12.73
N GLU A 33 -34.41 29.81 -12.88
CA GLU A 33 -34.91 31.19 -12.77
C GLU A 33 -34.32 32.07 -11.66
N GLU A 34 -34.12 33.34 -12.00
CA GLU A 34 -33.85 34.55 -11.20
C GLU A 34 -33.79 34.44 -9.66
N THR A 35 -32.88 33.64 -9.12
CA THR A 35 -32.23 33.88 -7.81
C THR A 35 -30.89 33.15 -7.84
N HIS A 36 -29.81 33.84 -7.46
CA HIS A 36 -28.42 33.37 -7.59
C HIS A 36 -28.16 31.96 -7.04
N HIS A 37 -28.30 30.94 -7.88
CA HIS A 37 -27.75 29.61 -7.66
C HIS A 37 -27.09 29.14 -8.95
N TYR A 38 -25.76 29.22 -9.00
CA TYR A 38 -24.96 28.53 -10.00
C TYR A 38 -25.38 27.05 -10.01
N ALA A 39 -25.66 26.49 -11.19
CA ALA A 39 -25.93 25.07 -11.32
C ALA A 39 -24.83 24.27 -10.62
N SER A 40 -25.23 23.31 -9.78
CA SER A 40 -24.27 22.57 -8.99
C SER A 40 -23.32 21.82 -9.95
N ASN A 41 -22.04 21.76 -9.60
CA ASN A 41 -21.03 21.07 -10.41
C ASN A 41 -21.42 19.62 -10.70
N GLU A 42 -22.27 19.02 -9.86
CA GLU A 42 -22.83 17.69 -9.98
C GLU A 42 -23.81 17.57 -11.16
N ALA A 43 -24.69 18.56 -11.37
CA ALA A 43 -25.66 18.56 -12.47
C ALA A 43 -24.97 18.64 -13.84
N VAL A 44 -23.93 19.49 -13.95
CA VAL A 44 -23.12 19.63 -15.16
C VAL A 44 -22.37 18.33 -15.48
N LYS A 45 -21.79 17.69 -14.45
CA LYS A 45 -21.10 16.39 -14.60
C LYS A 45 -22.05 15.26 -15.02
N ALA A 46 -23.24 15.21 -14.43
CA ALA A 46 -24.25 14.20 -14.76
C ALA A 46 -24.71 14.32 -16.23
N TYR A 47 -24.93 15.55 -16.70
CA TYR A 47 -25.27 15.80 -18.10
C TYR A 47 -24.12 15.40 -19.05
N GLY A 48 -22.88 15.80 -18.73
CA GLY A 48 -21.71 15.44 -19.53
C GLY A 48 -21.47 13.93 -19.60
N LEU A 49 -21.73 13.20 -18.50
CA LEU A 49 -21.67 11.75 -18.44
C LEU A 49 -22.70 11.11 -19.39
N HIS A 50 -23.96 11.54 -19.31
CA HIS A 50 -25.03 11.02 -20.17
C HIS A 50 -24.73 11.24 -21.66
N LEU A 51 -24.32 12.45 -22.03
CA LEU A 51 -23.96 12.78 -23.40
C LEU A 51 -22.76 11.95 -23.89
N GLY A 52 -21.74 11.78 -23.06
CA GLY A 52 -20.58 10.96 -23.36
C GLY A 52 -20.96 9.50 -23.64
N ILE A 53 -21.87 8.93 -22.85
CA ILE A 53 -22.36 7.56 -23.05
C ILE A 53 -23.13 7.43 -24.37
N GLU A 54 -24.08 8.33 -24.65
CA GLU A 54 -24.86 8.31 -25.91
C GLU A 54 -23.95 8.42 -27.14
N MET A 55 -22.97 9.32 -27.11
CA MET A 55 -22.01 9.47 -28.22
C MET A 55 -21.21 8.19 -28.44
N CYS A 56 -20.74 7.55 -27.36
CA CYS A 56 -19.98 6.32 -27.46
C CYS A 56 -20.81 5.18 -28.04
N ILE A 57 -22.05 4.96 -27.55
CA ILE A 57 -22.97 3.91 -28.04
C ILE A 57 -23.18 4.02 -29.55
N ASN A 58 -23.33 5.24 -30.08
CA ASN A 58 -23.65 5.48 -31.48
C ASN A 58 -22.45 5.39 -32.44
N MET A 59 -21.20 5.37 -31.96
CA MET A 59 -19.98 5.48 -32.78
C MET A 59 -19.04 4.25 -32.67
N PHE A 60 -19.52 3.12 -32.17
CA PHE A 60 -18.65 2.09 -31.58
C PHE A 60 -17.72 1.32 -32.54
N ARG A 61 -16.40 1.52 -32.37
CA ARG A 61 -15.33 0.57 -32.80
C ARG A 61 -14.10 0.60 -31.86
N SER A 62 -13.67 1.78 -31.41
CA SER A 62 -12.63 1.98 -30.38
C SER A 62 -12.81 3.35 -29.70
N LEU A 63 -12.33 3.51 -28.46
CA LEU A 63 -12.55 4.71 -27.65
C LEU A 63 -11.23 5.28 -27.10
N HIS A 64 -11.01 6.58 -27.27
CA HIS A 64 -9.93 7.34 -26.62
C HIS A 64 -10.55 8.48 -25.83
N LEU A 65 -10.44 8.44 -24.50
CA LEU A 65 -11.06 9.41 -23.59
C LEU A 65 -10.02 10.40 -23.07
N TYR A 66 -10.31 11.69 -23.23
CA TYR A 66 -9.58 12.77 -22.56
C TYR A 66 -10.07 12.88 -21.12
N THR A 67 -9.31 12.31 -20.18
CA THR A 67 -9.72 12.21 -18.77
C THR A 67 -9.57 13.52 -18.00
N LEU A 68 -8.74 14.45 -18.49
CA LEU A 68 -8.38 15.69 -17.77
C LEU A 68 -7.94 15.43 -16.31
N ASN A 69 -7.29 14.29 -16.06
CA ASN A 69 -6.91 13.79 -14.73
C ASN A 69 -8.08 13.58 -13.75
N MET A 70 -9.30 13.37 -14.26
CA MET A 70 -10.51 13.07 -13.50
C MET A 70 -10.95 11.62 -13.75
N GLU A 71 -10.88 10.79 -12.72
CA GLU A 71 -11.12 9.35 -12.83
C GLU A 71 -12.61 8.99 -12.89
N ASN A 72 -13.42 9.58 -11.98
CA ASN A 72 -14.81 9.14 -11.75
C ASN A 72 -15.70 9.18 -13.00
N THR A 73 -15.61 10.25 -13.81
CA THR A 73 -16.44 10.39 -15.01
C THR A 73 -16.03 9.38 -16.09
N THR A 74 -14.73 9.16 -16.26
CA THR A 74 -14.19 8.20 -17.24
C THR A 74 -14.58 6.77 -16.88
N LEU A 75 -14.45 6.38 -15.61
CA LEU A 75 -14.88 5.08 -15.12
C LEU A 75 -16.39 4.89 -15.31
N ALA A 76 -17.20 5.88 -14.95
CA ALA A 76 -18.65 5.80 -15.10
C ALA A 76 -19.08 5.60 -16.57
N ILE A 77 -18.44 6.28 -17.53
CA ILE A 77 -18.70 6.04 -18.96
C ILE A 77 -18.36 4.59 -19.32
N LEU A 78 -17.16 4.13 -18.99
CA LEU A 78 -16.70 2.78 -19.35
C LEU A 78 -17.56 1.67 -18.72
N MET A 79 -18.04 1.87 -17.48
CA MET A 79 -18.96 0.94 -16.80
C MET A 79 -20.32 0.89 -17.49
N ASN A 80 -20.91 2.05 -17.83
CA ASN A 80 -22.20 2.11 -18.52
C ASN A 80 -22.13 1.54 -19.94
N LEU A 81 -20.97 1.58 -20.57
CA LEU A 81 -20.71 0.91 -21.85
C LEU A 81 -20.41 -0.59 -21.71
N GLY A 82 -20.34 -1.13 -20.48
CA GLY A 82 -20.00 -2.53 -20.22
C GLY A 82 -18.56 -2.90 -20.58
N MET A 83 -17.67 -1.92 -20.73
CA MET A 83 -16.27 -2.14 -21.13
C MET A 83 -15.37 -2.52 -19.94
N ILE A 84 -15.76 -2.13 -18.73
CA ILE A 84 -15.08 -2.46 -17.48
C ILE A 84 -16.09 -2.97 -16.46
N ASP A 85 -15.62 -3.83 -15.57
CA ASP A 85 -16.39 -4.42 -14.49
C ASP A 85 -15.81 -3.90 -13.17
N GLU A 86 -16.65 -3.36 -12.27
CA GLU A 86 -16.22 -2.87 -10.95
C GLU A 86 -15.47 -3.93 -10.14
N SER A 87 -15.76 -5.22 -10.39
CA SER A 87 -15.12 -6.33 -9.70
C SER A 87 -13.71 -6.66 -10.21
N LYS A 88 -13.29 -6.10 -11.36
CA LYS A 88 -12.01 -6.39 -11.99
C LYS A 88 -11.06 -5.22 -11.83
N ASN A 89 -10.16 -5.34 -10.86
CA ASN A 89 -8.95 -4.53 -10.84
C ASN A 89 -8.18 -4.75 -12.16
N PHE A 90 -8.18 -3.74 -13.04
CA PHE A 90 -7.37 -3.72 -14.26
C PHE A 90 -5.90 -3.50 -13.89
N SER A 91 -5.34 -4.57 -13.38
CA SER A 91 -3.93 -4.83 -13.27
C SER A 91 -3.35 -5.06 -14.66
N PHE A 92 -2.86 -4.00 -15.33
CA PHE A 92 -1.93 -4.17 -16.45
C PHE A 92 -0.62 -4.70 -15.89
N PHE A 93 -0.56 -5.99 -15.53
CA PHE A 93 0.66 -6.57 -14.99
C PHE A 93 1.13 -7.72 -15.86
N THR A 94 2.43 -7.63 -16.13
CA THR A 94 3.36 -8.76 -16.18
C THR A 94 2.87 -9.92 -15.31
N LYS A 95 3.10 -11.16 -15.76
CA LYS A 95 2.73 -12.38 -15.03
C LYS A 95 3.54 -12.47 -13.73
N GLU A 96 3.19 -11.70 -12.72
CA GLU A 96 3.81 -11.73 -11.38
C GLU A 96 2.77 -12.27 -10.40
N ASP A 97 3.11 -13.35 -9.70
CA ASP A 97 2.20 -14.01 -8.77
C ASP A 97 2.79 -14.21 -7.36
N VAL A 98 4.05 -13.81 -7.13
CA VAL A 98 4.74 -13.95 -5.84
C VAL A 98 5.56 -12.70 -5.51
N ARG A 99 5.39 -12.18 -4.28
CA ARG A 99 6.06 -10.97 -3.77
C ARG A 99 6.58 -11.13 -2.34
N PRO A 100 7.62 -10.38 -1.92
CA PRO A 100 8.03 -10.32 -0.53
C PRO A 100 7.01 -9.59 0.33
N ILE A 101 6.77 -10.10 1.54
CA ILE A 101 5.76 -9.57 2.47
C ILE A 101 6.05 -8.13 2.95
N PHE A 102 7.31 -7.71 2.95
CA PHE A 102 7.75 -6.37 3.39
C PHE A 102 7.05 -5.24 2.62
N CYS A 103 6.67 -5.53 1.37
CA CYS A 103 6.03 -4.57 0.48
C CYS A 103 4.50 -4.59 0.54
N ALA A 104 3.88 -5.47 1.35
CA ALA A 104 2.44 -5.64 1.41
C ALA A 104 1.70 -4.33 1.76
N ASN A 105 2.29 -3.55 2.67
CA ASN A 105 1.73 -2.27 3.10
C ASN A 105 2.10 -1.11 2.17
N ARG A 106 3.02 -1.27 1.22
CA ARG A 106 3.50 -0.20 0.32
C ARG A 106 3.60 -0.66 -1.15
N PRO A 107 2.47 -1.07 -1.75
CA PRO A 107 2.45 -1.62 -3.10
C PRO A 107 2.94 -0.63 -4.18
N LYS A 108 2.72 0.68 -4.03
CA LYS A 108 3.19 1.67 -5.01
C LYS A 108 4.71 1.81 -4.97
N SER A 109 5.30 1.81 -3.76
CA SER A 109 6.76 1.80 -3.61
C SER A 109 7.37 0.58 -4.29
N TYR A 110 6.82 -0.62 -4.06
CA TYR A 110 7.29 -1.85 -4.71
C TYR A 110 7.29 -1.73 -6.24
N ILE A 111 6.15 -1.36 -6.83
CA ILE A 111 6.01 -1.19 -8.28
C ILE A 111 7.03 -0.18 -8.82
N SER A 112 7.25 0.93 -8.10
CA SER A 112 8.25 1.92 -8.50
C SER A 112 9.67 1.36 -8.49
N ARG A 113 10.00 0.50 -7.52
CA ARG A 113 11.35 -0.09 -7.37
C ARG A 113 11.59 -1.28 -8.28
N THR A 114 10.54 -1.94 -8.77
CA THR A 114 10.63 -3.06 -9.71
C THR A 114 10.30 -2.68 -11.16
N LYS A 115 10.00 -1.41 -11.43
CA LYS A 115 9.67 -0.92 -12.80
C LYS A 115 10.73 -1.23 -13.86
N GLY A 116 12.00 -1.35 -13.46
CA GLY A 116 13.11 -1.67 -14.36
C GLY A 116 13.37 -3.17 -14.55
N TRP A 117 12.56 -4.05 -13.95
CA TRP A 117 12.72 -5.49 -14.10
C TRP A 117 12.26 -5.93 -15.48
N GLU A 118 13.10 -6.73 -16.16
CA GLU A 118 12.76 -7.34 -17.45
C GLU A 118 11.78 -8.52 -17.25
N ASP A 119 12.02 -9.33 -16.22
CA ASP A 119 11.21 -10.49 -15.86
C ASP A 119 10.73 -10.40 -14.40
N PHE A 120 9.53 -10.94 -14.17
CA PHE A 120 8.90 -10.98 -12.84
C PHE A 120 8.75 -12.44 -12.35
N PRO A 121 8.91 -12.68 -11.03
CA PRO A 121 8.73 -13.99 -10.41
C PRO A 121 7.38 -14.65 -10.72
N GLN A 122 7.44 -15.95 -11.07
CA GLN A 122 6.28 -16.81 -11.31
C GLN A 122 6.41 -18.10 -10.51
N GLY A 123 5.41 -18.42 -9.69
CA GLY A 123 5.34 -19.59 -8.83
C GLY A 123 6.31 -19.53 -7.64
N ARG A 124 7.63 -19.68 -7.89
CA ARG A 124 8.65 -19.66 -6.83
C ARG A 124 9.54 -18.43 -6.92
N TRP A 125 9.78 -17.83 -5.77
CA TRP A 125 10.77 -16.77 -5.60
C TRP A 125 12.17 -17.40 -5.56
N GLY A 126 12.98 -17.22 -6.60
CA GLY A 126 14.29 -17.87 -6.68
C GLY A 126 15.18 -17.48 -7.88
N ASP A 127 14.58 -17.18 -9.04
CA ASP A 127 15.33 -16.83 -10.25
C ASP A 127 15.41 -15.32 -10.53
N SER A 128 14.68 -14.49 -9.77
CA SER A 128 14.63 -13.02 -9.92
C SER A 128 15.87 -12.28 -9.41
N ARG A 129 16.95 -12.99 -9.07
CA ARG A 129 18.22 -12.37 -8.64
C ARG A 129 18.95 -11.65 -9.78
N SER A 130 18.48 -11.76 -11.03
CA SER A 130 19.01 -11.05 -12.19
C SER A 130 18.65 -9.57 -12.21
N ALA A 131 17.55 -9.15 -11.57
CA ALA A 131 17.10 -7.77 -11.56
C ALA A 131 17.31 -7.12 -10.19
N SER A 132 18.12 -6.06 -10.14
CA SER A 132 18.30 -5.27 -8.92
C SER A 132 17.08 -4.39 -8.68
N TYR A 133 16.65 -4.26 -7.42
CA TYR A 133 15.68 -3.24 -7.06
C TYR A 133 16.24 -1.85 -7.37
N GLY A 134 15.39 -0.97 -7.89
CA GLY A 134 15.72 0.43 -8.06
C GLY A 134 16.14 1.08 -6.73
N ALA A 135 17.08 2.02 -6.82
CA ALA A 135 17.52 2.81 -5.68
C ALA A 135 16.36 3.59 -5.05
N LEU A 136 16.45 3.81 -3.73
CA LEU A 136 15.52 4.68 -3.04
C LEU A 136 15.70 6.12 -3.49
N SER A 137 14.58 6.80 -3.73
CA SER A 137 14.53 8.22 -4.05
C SER A 137 13.39 8.89 -3.28
N ASP A 138 13.13 10.16 -3.58
CA ASP A 138 12.11 10.96 -2.90
C ASP A 138 10.69 10.54 -3.31
N HIS A 139 10.55 9.88 -4.46
CA HIS A 139 9.27 9.44 -4.99
C HIS A 139 8.60 8.42 -4.07
N GLN A 140 9.37 7.55 -3.41
CA GLN A 140 8.85 6.53 -2.49
C GLN A 140 8.21 7.14 -1.25
N PHE A 141 8.61 8.35 -0.84
CA PHE A 141 8.07 9.04 0.32
C PHE A 141 7.02 10.10 -0.04
N SER A 142 6.83 10.35 -1.34
CA SER A 142 5.85 11.31 -1.85
C SER A 142 4.44 10.72 -1.74
N ARG A 143 3.52 11.46 -1.10
CA ARG A 143 2.15 11.02 -0.87
C ARG A 143 1.14 12.06 -1.35
N PRO A 144 -0.11 11.67 -1.63
CA PRO A 144 -1.17 12.65 -1.86
C PRO A 144 -1.35 13.55 -0.64
N ARG A 145 -1.53 14.87 -0.86
CA ARG A 145 -1.69 15.88 0.21
C ARG A 145 -2.72 15.50 1.28
N ALA A 146 -3.81 14.84 0.89
CA ALA A 146 -4.83 14.39 1.82
C ALA A 146 -4.31 13.37 2.85
N ARG A 147 -3.37 12.50 2.43
CA ARG A 147 -2.74 11.51 3.31
C ARG A 147 -1.76 12.17 4.28
N ASP A 148 -0.98 13.14 3.81
CA ASP A 148 -0.04 13.87 4.68
C ASP A 148 -0.81 14.64 5.76
N LYS A 149 -1.89 15.32 5.39
CA LYS A 149 -2.76 16.01 6.37
C LYS A 149 -3.34 15.04 7.41
N LYS A 150 -3.72 13.84 7.00
CA LYS A 150 -4.24 12.80 7.91
C LYS A 150 -3.14 12.27 8.82
N LEU A 151 -1.95 12.00 8.29
CA LEU A 151 -0.78 11.62 9.09
C LEU A 151 -0.40 12.73 10.08
N GLU A 152 -0.43 13.99 9.68
CA GLU A 152 -0.18 15.13 10.55
C GLU A 152 -1.18 15.15 11.72
N GLN A 153 -2.48 15.08 11.42
CA GLN A 153 -3.54 15.06 12.43
C GLN A 153 -3.45 13.87 13.38
N GLU A 154 -3.11 12.69 12.85
CA GLU A 154 -3.11 11.45 13.63
C GLU A 154 -1.77 11.20 14.34
N TRP A 155 -0.63 11.64 13.82
CA TRP A 155 0.70 11.23 14.28
C TRP A 155 1.56 12.35 14.85
N VAL A 156 1.20 13.62 14.65
CA VAL A 156 1.93 14.77 15.22
C VAL A 156 1.36 15.11 16.59
N VAL A 157 2.09 14.70 17.62
CA VAL A 157 1.82 15.01 19.03
C VAL A 157 3.16 15.30 19.72
N PRO A 158 3.20 16.06 20.83
CA PRO A 158 4.46 16.27 21.54
C PRO A 158 5.06 14.94 22.01
N LEU A 159 6.26 14.58 21.52
CA LEU A 159 6.96 13.35 21.90
C LEU A 159 8.08 13.67 22.89
N LYS A 160 7.90 13.28 24.14
CA LYS A 160 8.87 13.52 25.23
C LYS A 160 9.67 12.27 25.57
N SER A 161 9.15 11.10 25.20
CA SER A 161 9.63 9.81 25.65
C SER A 161 9.42 8.72 24.61
N VAL A 162 10.01 7.55 24.86
CA VAL A 162 9.82 6.37 24.00
C VAL A 162 8.39 5.85 24.11
N GLU A 163 7.80 6.01 25.28
CA GLU A 163 6.45 5.61 25.64
C GLU A 163 5.41 6.36 24.81
N ASP A 164 5.64 7.64 24.50
CA ASP A 164 4.76 8.42 23.62
C ASP A 164 4.71 7.83 22.19
N ILE A 165 5.84 7.34 21.69
CA ILE A 165 5.91 6.65 20.40
C ILE A 165 5.17 5.30 20.49
N GLN A 166 5.40 4.53 21.55
CA GLN A 166 4.68 3.26 21.77
C GLN A 166 3.16 3.46 21.78
N GLU A 167 2.68 4.56 22.36
CA GLU A 167 1.25 4.91 22.36
C GLU A 167 0.68 5.01 20.95
N LYS A 168 1.39 5.68 20.02
CA LYS A 168 0.93 5.79 18.63
C LYS A 168 0.76 4.43 17.96
N PHE A 169 1.69 3.51 18.17
CA PHE A 169 1.59 2.17 17.62
C PHE A 169 0.45 1.35 18.26
N LYS A 170 0.20 1.51 19.57
CA LYS A 170 -0.96 0.88 20.23
C LYS A 170 -2.27 1.40 19.65
N GLU A 171 -2.41 2.73 19.52
CA GLU A 171 -3.61 3.37 18.97
C GLU A 171 -3.87 2.94 17.51
N LEU A 172 -2.82 2.73 16.72
CA LEU A 172 -2.93 2.12 15.39
C LEU A 172 -3.51 0.70 15.47
N CYS A 173 -2.97 -0.16 16.34
CA CYS A 173 -3.45 -1.53 16.50
C CYS A 173 -4.86 -1.61 17.12
N LEU A 174 -5.29 -0.62 17.88
CA LEU A 174 -6.68 -0.50 18.36
C LEU A 174 -7.66 -0.04 17.27
N GLY A 175 -7.15 0.50 16.16
CA GLY A 175 -7.94 1.02 15.06
C GLY A 175 -8.38 2.47 15.24
N ASN A 176 -7.82 3.16 16.25
CA ASN A 176 -8.08 4.57 16.54
C ASN A 176 -7.34 5.48 15.55
N LEU A 177 -6.21 5.03 15.01
CA LEU A 177 -5.52 5.68 13.89
C LEU A 177 -5.86 4.95 12.59
N LYS A 178 -6.22 5.70 11.55
CA LYS A 178 -6.55 5.14 10.24
C LYS A 178 -5.38 5.21 9.26
N SER A 179 -4.30 5.89 9.59
CA SER A 179 -3.10 6.04 8.77
C SER A 179 -1.86 5.53 9.50
N SER A 180 -0.83 5.16 8.75
CA SER A 180 0.48 4.77 9.28
C SER A 180 1.59 5.28 8.36
N PRO A 181 2.72 5.79 8.92
CA PRO A 181 3.89 6.14 8.13
C PRO A 181 4.42 4.96 7.29
N TRP A 182 4.34 3.73 7.81
CA TRP A 182 4.83 2.52 7.13
C TRP A 182 3.83 1.87 6.18
N SER A 183 2.63 2.44 6.03
CA SER A 183 1.60 1.90 5.16
C SER A 183 1.08 2.94 4.16
N GLU A 184 0.65 2.46 3.01
CA GLU A 184 -0.17 3.12 1.98
C GLU A 184 -1.64 2.71 2.09
N LEU A 185 -1.95 1.70 2.91
CA LEU A 185 -3.32 1.28 3.19
C LEU A 185 -3.94 2.17 4.27
N ASP A 186 -5.26 2.21 4.31
CA ASP A 186 -6.04 2.95 5.30
C ASP A 186 -6.81 1.97 6.21
N GLY A 187 -6.76 2.23 7.51
CA GLY A 187 -7.42 1.42 8.52
C GLY A 187 -6.77 0.05 8.75
N LEU A 188 -7.28 -0.63 9.78
CA LEU A 188 -6.88 -2.00 10.10
C LEU A 188 -7.42 -2.98 9.06
N GLN A 189 -6.54 -3.85 8.56
CA GLN A 189 -6.95 -4.93 7.68
C GLN A 189 -7.80 -5.96 8.44
N PRO A 190 -8.75 -6.64 7.78
CA PRO A 190 -9.62 -7.63 8.43
C PRO A 190 -8.85 -8.69 9.21
N GLU A 191 -7.75 -9.21 8.66
CA GLU A 191 -6.90 -10.21 9.32
C GLU A 191 -6.20 -9.67 10.58
N THR A 192 -5.85 -8.38 10.61
CA THR A 192 -5.20 -7.77 11.79
C THR A 192 -6.12 -7.77 13.00
N LYS A 193 -7.44 -7.70 12.80
CA LYS A 193 -8.42 -7.76 13.88
C LYS A 193 -8.40 -9.10 14.64
N ILE A 194 -7.83 -10.15 14.06
CA ILE A 194 -7.68 -11.46 14.71
C ILE A 194 -6.61 -11.41 15.82
N ILE A 195 -5.60 -10.56 15.67
CA ILE A 195 -4.41 -10.51 16.55
C ILE A 195 -4.15 -9.12 17.16
N ASN A 196 -5.10 -8.19 17.04
CA ASN A 196 -4.90 -6.78 17.40
C ASN A 196 -4.58 -6.58 18.90
N GLU A 197 -5.26 -7.30 19.80
CA GLU A 197 -4.99 -7.21 21.24
C GLU A 197 -3.57 -7.68 21.59
N GLN A 198 -3.07 -8.70 20.90
CA GLN A 198 -1.70 -9.20 21.04
C GLN A 198 -0.71 -8.15 20.53
N LEU A 199 -1.00 -7.52 19.39
CA LEU A 199 -0.18 -6.44 18.85
C LEU A 199 -0.12 -5.24 19.81
N VAL A 200 -1.22 -4.86 20.46
CA VAL A 200 -1.23 -3.80 21.49
C VAL A 200 -0.30 -4.17 22.66
N LYS A 201 -0.32 -5.42 23.12
CA LYS A 201 0.56 -5.91 24.20
C LYS A 201 2.04 -5.98 23.80
N ILE A 202 2.31 -6.18 22.51
CA ILE A 202 3.67 -6.20 21.95
C ILE A 202 4.20 -4.76 21.86
N ASN A 203 3.41 -3.84 21.31
CA ASN A 203 3.76 -2.42 21.19
C ASN A 203 3.93 -1.74 22.56
N SER A 204 3.10 -2.08 23.56
CA SER A 204 3.25 -1.57 24.94
C SER A 204 4.56 -1.98 25.61
N LYS A 205 5.22 -3.02 25.09
CA LYS A 205 6.53 -3.47 25.54
C LYS A 205 7.67 -2.92 24.70
N GLY A 206 7.42 -1.95 23.80
CA GLY A 206 8.45 -1.32 22.97
C GLY A 206 8.95 -2.17 21.80
N PHE A 207 8.13 -3.10 21.31
CA PHE A 207 8.32 -3.79 20.04
C PHE A 207 7.38 -3.16 19.03
N LEU A 208 7.88 -2.18 18.27
CA LEU A 208 7.07 -1.25 17.47
C LEU A 208 6.71 -1.87 16.11
N THR A 209 5.53 -2.49 16.01
CA THR A 209 5.13 -3.34 14.88
C THR A 209 4.73 -2.52 13.65
N ILE A 210 5.31 -2.85 12.49
CA ILE A 210 5.01 -2.19 11.22
C ILE A 210 4.31 -3.11 10.20
N ASN A 211 4.36 -4.42 10.42
CA ASN A 211 3.68 -5.41 9.58
C ASN A 211 3.44 -6.72 10.35
N SER A 212 2.35 -7.43 10.02
CA SER A 212 1.93 -8.66 10.70
C SER A 212 0.89 -9.43 9.90
N GLN A 213 0.89 -10.77 9.98
CA GLN A 213 -0.25 -11.61 9.58
C GLN A 213 -0.47 -12.73 10.62
N PRO A 214 -1.73 -13.15 10.85
CA PRO A 214 -2.03 -14.26 11.75
C PRO A 214 -1.56 -15.60 11.16
N SER A 215 -1.50 -16.64 11.99
CA SER A 215 -1.41 -18.00 11.47
C SER A 215 -2.78 -18.48 11.00
N VAL A 216 -2.85 -19.09 9.82
CA VAL A 216 -4.08 -19.62 9.21
C VAL A 216 -3.80 -21.05 8.77
N ASN A 217 -4.68 -21.98 9.15
CA ASN A 217 -4.53 -23.39 8.84
C ASN A 217 -5.76 -23.90 8.09
N ALA A 218 -5.65 -24.06 6.77
CA ALA A 218 -6.70 -24.58 5.90
C ALA A 218 -8.04 -23.83 6.06
N GLU A 219 -8.01 -22.50 6.10
CA GLU A 219 -9.23 -21.71 6.09
C GLU A 219 -9.82 -21.70 4.68
N ARG A 220 -11.14 -21.58 4.56
CA ARG A 220 -11.79 -21.53 3.25
C ARG A 220 -11.28 -20.34 2.44
N SER A 221 -11.03 -20.55 1.17
CA SER A 221 -10.56 -19.52 0.24
C SER A 221 -11.58 -18.39 -0.02
N ASP A 222 -12.84 -18.58 0.35
CA ASP A 222 -13.90 -17.56 0.31
C ASP A 222 -14.17 -16.91 1.68
N SER A 223 -13.28 -17.11 2.66
CA SER A 223 -13.35 -16.43 3.95
C SER A 223 -13.28 -14.91 3.79
N PRO A 224 -14.17 -14.13 4.44
CA PRO A 224 -14.17 -12.67 4.34
C PRO A 224 -12.97 -12.01 5.05
N THR A 225 -12.21 -12.74 5.87
CA THR A 225 -11.09 -12.19 6.64
C THR A 225 -9.73 -12.44 5.98
N VAL A 226 -9.51 -13.65 5.46
CA VAL A 226 -8.20 -14.12 4.94
C VAL A 226 -8.30 -14.83 3.58
N GLY A 227 -9.50 -14.98 3.02
CA GLY A 227 -9.74 -15.73 1.79
C GLY A 227 -9.25 -15.00 0.54
N TRP A 228 -8.70 -15.76 -0.41
CA TRP A 228 -8.29 -15.30 -1.73
C TRP A 228 -8.24 -16.47 -2.73
N GLY A 229 -8.16 -16.17 -4.03
CA GLY A 229 -7.95 -17.18 -5.10
C GLY A 229 -9.21 -17.86 -5.66
N GLY A 230 -10.40 -17.40 -5.23
CA GLY A 230 -11.71 -17.90 -5.66
C GLY A 230 -12.27 -18.96 -4.72
N PRO A 231 -13.55 -19.36 -4.87
CA PRO A 231 -14.20 -20.31 -3.95
C PRO A 231 -13.67 -21.74 -4.10
N VAL A 232 -14.00 -22.60 -3.13
CA VAL A 232 -13.73 -24.07 -3.14
C VAL A 232 -12.25 -24.45 -2.96
N GLY A 233 -11.42 -23.53 -2.46
CA GLY A 233 -10.04 -23.80 -2.08
C GLY A 233 -9.78 -23.64 -0.58
N TYR A 234 -8.51 -23.81 -0.20
CA TYR A 234 -8.03 -23.61 1.17
C TYR A 234 -6.78 -22.73 1.17
N VAL A 235 -6.73 -21.79 2.11
CA VAL A 235 -5.62 -20.86 2.29
C VAL A 235 -4.89 -21.11 3.61
N TYR A 236 -3.60 -20.80 3.61
CA TYR A 236 -2.69 -21.04 4.70
C TYR A 236 -1.77 -19.84 4.90
N GLN A 237 -1.47 -19.52 6.16
CA GLN A 237 -0.54 -18.47 6.54
C GLN A 237 0.33 -18.93 7.71
N LYS A 238 1.64 -18.70 7.62
CA LYS A 238 2.53 -18.71 8.79
C LYS A 238 2.33 -17.41 9.56
N ALA A 239 2.40 -17.47 10.89
CA ALA A 239 2.41 -16.25 11.69
C ALA A 239 3.66 -15.43 11.33
N TYR A 240 3.47 -14.13 11.12
CA TYR A 240 4.51 -13.18 10.76
C TYR A 240 4.42 -11.94 11.64
N LEU A 241 5.57 -11.42 12.03
CA LEU A 241 5.66 -10.17 12.75
C LEU A 241 6.93 -9.41 12.38
N GLU A 242 6.80 -8.13 12.10
CA GLU A 242 7.89 -7.22 11.78
C GLU A 242 7.81 -5.97 12.63
N PHE A 243 8.91 -5.61 13.30
CA PHE A 243 8.93 -4.51 14.24
C PHE A 243 10.30 -3.90 14.47
N PHE A 244 10.30 -2.65 14.93
CA PHE A 244 11.49 -2.00 15.48
C PHE A 244 11.63 -2.27 16.99
N CYS A 245 12.86 -2.52 17.45
CA CYS A 245 13.15 -2.63 18.89
C CYS A 245 14.58 -2.18 19.23
N SER A 246 14.86 -1.96 20.53
CA SER A 246 16.21 -1.66 21.00
C SER A 246 17.11 -2.91 20.97
N LYS A 247 18.43 -2.72 20.99
CA LYS A 247 19.40 -3.82 20.99
C LYS A 247 19.22 -4.77 22.18
N GLU A 248 18.92 -4.23 23.37
CA GLU A 248 18.71 -5.02 24.59
C GLU A 248 17.48 -5.93 24.44
N LYS A 249 16.41 -5.42 23.80
CA LYS A 249 15.20 -6.20 23.52
C LYS A 249 15.46 -7.25 22.45
N LEU A 250 16.19 -6.92 21.38
CA LEU A 250 16.60 -7.87 20.34
C LEU A 250 17.36 -9.05 20.96
N ASP A 251 18.37 -8.77 21.79
CA ASP A 251 19.19 -9.80 22.42
C ASP A 251 18.34 -10.73 23.31
N ALA A 252 17.43 -10.15 24.09
CA ALA A 252 16.52 -10.91 24.93
C ALA A 252 15.55 -11.81 24.13
N VAL A 253 15.10 -11.37 22.95
CA VAL A 253 14.23 -12.17 22.08
C VAL A 253 15.04 -13.28 21.39
N VAL A 254 16.20 -12.95 20.82
CA VAL A 254 17.09 -13.89 20.15
C VAL A 254 17.51 -15.02 21.10
N GLU A 255 17.82 -14.70 22.36
CA GLU A 255 18.17 -15.72 23.36
C GLU A 255 17.01 -16.69 23.59
N LYS A 256 15.78 -16.19 23.70
CA LYS A 256 14.59 -17.04 23.87
C LYS A 256 14.30 -17.89 22.64
N CYS A 257 14.55 -17.37 21.43
CA CYS A 257 14.35 -18.09 20.18
C CYS A 257 15.25 -19.33 20.06
N LYS A 258 16.39 -19.41 20.76
CA LYS A 258 17.25 -20.61 20.77
C LYS A 258 16.52 -21.86 21.27
N ALA A 259 15.54 -21.70 22.16
CA ALA A 259 14.72 -22.79 22.68
C ALA A 259 13.50 -23.13 21.77
N LEU A 260 13.30 -22.39 20.68
CA LEU A 260 12.12 -22.44 19.82
C LEU A 260 12.51 -22.69 18.35
N PRO A 261 12.83 -23.95 17.97
CA PRO A 261 13.34 -24.27 16.63
C PRO A 261 12.33 -24.02 15.50
N SER A 262 11.05 -23.85 15.81
CA SER A 262 9.99 -23.52 14.84
C SER A 262 9.91 -22.04 14.46
N ILE A 263 10.73 -21.18 15.09
CA ILE A 263 10.80 -19.75 14.79
C ILE A 263 12.01 -19.49 13.91
N THR A 264 11.79 -18.77 12.81
CA THR A 264 12.86 -18.17 12.03
C THR A 264 12.83 -16.66 12.18
N TYR A 265 14.00 -16.04 12.21
CA TYR A 265 14.12 -14.62 12.39
C TYR A 265 15.31 -14.06 11.62
N MET A 266 15.18 -12.80 11.21
CA MET A 266 16.27 -12.00 10.66
C MET A 266 16.11 -10.57 11.14
N SER A 267 17.23 -9.94 11.51
CA SER A 267 17.27 -8.55 11.93
C SER A 267 18.43 -7.82 11.30
N VAL A 268 18.23 -6.52 11.12
CA VAL A 268 19.22 -5.61 10.58
C VAL A 268 19.11 -4.24 11.25
N ASN A 269 20.24 -3.58 11.48
CA ASN A 269 20.25 -2.18 11.90
C ASN A 269 20.67 -1.25 10.75
N LYS A 270 20.59 0.06 10.98
CA LYS A 270 21.04 1.07 9.99
C LYS A 270 22.53 0.93 9.62
N GLY A 271 23.35 0.41 10.54
CA GLY A 271 24.77 0.12 10.31
C GLY A 271 25.05 -1.23 9.62
N GLU A 272 24.02 -1.88 9.09
CA GLU A 272 24.10 -3.15 8.36
C GLU A 272 24.56 -4.37 9.16
N ASN A 273 24.59 -4.27 10.49
CA ASN A 273 24.80 -5.44 11.34
C ASN A 273 23.59 -6.36 11.19
N TRP A 274 23.86 -7.64 10.99
CA TRP A 274 22.84 -8.66 10.68
C TRP A 274 22.84 -9.77 11.74
N VAL A 275 21.67 -10.12 12.26
CA VAL A 275 21.49 -11.27 13.18
C VAL A 275 20.32 -12.11 12.69
N SER A 276 20.56 -13.39 12.41
CA SER A 276 19.57 -14.31 11.85
C SER A 276 19.85 -15.76 12.26
N ASN A 277 18.83 -16.61 12.25
CA ASN A 277 18.97 -18.07 12.31
C ASN A 277 18.67 -18.78 10.98
N THR A 278 18.54 -18.03 9.88
CA THR A 278 18.37 -18.53 8.51
C THR A 278 19.55 -18.16 7.63
N ALA A 279 19.80 -18.94 6.58
CA ALA A 279 20.80 -18.60 5.58
C ALA A 279 20.31 -17.42 4.70
N GLN A 280 21.25 -16.71 4.07
CA GLN A 280 20.91 -15.58 3.19
C GLN A 280 20.17 -16.00 1.91
N ALA A 281 20.24 -17.27 1.54
CA ALA A 281 19.53 -17.82 0.38
C ALA A 281 18.18 -18.48 0.75
N ASP A 282 17.83 -18.53 2.03
CA ASP A 282 16.61 -19.21 2.49
C ASP A 282 15.39 -18.32 2.26
N VAL A 283 14.65 -18.63 1.20
CA VAL A 283 13.36 -18.01 0.89
C VAL A 283 12.26 -18.81 1.57
N ASN A 284 11.45 -18.15 2.40
CA ASN A 284 10.40 -18.80 3.15
C ASN A 284 9.01 -18.41 2.63
N ALA A 285 8.24 -19.38 2.14
CA ALA A 285 6.83 -19.15 1.85
C ALA A 285 6.03 -18.98 3.14
N VAL A 286 5.29 -17.87 3.24
CA VAL A 286 4.50 -17.50 4.42
C VAL A 286 3.01 -17.45 4.16
N THR A 287 2.57 -17.38 2.89
CA THR A 287 1.16 -17.50 2.50
C THR A 287 1.06 -18.36 1.25
N TRP A 288 0.17 -19.35 1.27
CA TRP A 288 -0.10 -20.21 0.12
C TRP A 288 -1.54 -20.72 0.10
N GLY A 289 -1.98 -21.22 -1.05
CA GLY A 289 -3.33 -21.71 -1.27
C GLY A 289 -3.35 -22.95 -2.16
N VAL A 290 -4.30 -23.82 -1.88
CA VAL A 290 -4.59 -25.04 -2.65
C VAL A 290 -5.99 -24.90 -3.23
N PHE A 291 -6.11 -25.04 -4.56
CA PHE A 291 -7.34 -24.80 -5.29
C PHE A 291 -7.66 -25.97 -6.23
N PRO A 292 -8.94 -26.23 -6.56
CA PRO A 292 -9.32 -27.28 -7.48
C PRO A 292 -8.65 -27.11 -8.85
N ALA A 293 -8.05 -28.18 -9.37
CA ALA A 293 -7.41 -28.24 -10.68
C ALA A 293 -6.35 -27.15 -10.95
N LYS A 294 -5.65 -26.69 -9.90
CA LYS A 294 -4.53 -25.75 -10.00
C LYS A 294 -3.34 -26.26 -9.20
N GLU A 295 -2.14 -25.87 -9.62
CA GLU A 295 -0.94 -26.02 -8.78
C GLU A 295 -1.04 -25.14 -7.53
N ILE A 296 -0.19 -25.41 -6.54
CA ILE A 296 -0.12 -24.61 -5.31
C ILE A 296 0.34 -23.20 -5.68
N ILE A 297 -0.41 -22.20 -5.21
CA ILE A 297 -0.07 -20.79 -5.38
C ILE A 297 0.51 -20.30 -4.06
N GLN A 298 1.68 -19.66 -4.08
CA GLN A 298 2.36 -19.16 -2.89
C GLN A 298 2.74 -17.68 -3.05
N PRO A 299 1.77 -16.76 -2.91
CA PRO A 299 1.94 -15.38 -3.35
C PRO A 299 2.82 -14.53 -2.43
N THR A 300 3.13 -15.02 -1.23
CA THR A 300 3.83 -14.23 -0.23
C THR A 300 4.99 -15.01 0.38
N ILE A 301 6.16 -14.39 0.34
CA ILE A 301 7.41 -14.94 0.84
C ILE A 301 8.11 -13.97 1.79
N VAL A 302 9.08 -14.49 2.52
CA VAL A 302 10.11 -13.76 3.25
C VAL A 302 11.45 -14.10 2.62
N ASP A 303 12.14 -13.10 2.12
CA ASP A 303 13.43 -13.22 1.42
C ASP A 303 14.49 -12.30 2.05
N PRO A 304 15.63 -12.82 2.53
CA PRO A 304 16.70 -12.02 3.12
C PRO A 304 17.26 -10.93 2.19
N ALA A 305 17.34 -11.18 0.88
CA ALA A 305 17.86 -10.19 -0.07
C ALA A 305 16.90 -9.01 -0.20
N SER A 306 15.61 -9.28 -0.38
CA SER A 306 14.55 -8.27 -0.38
C SER A 306 14.44 -7.53 0.95
N PHE A 307 14.68 -8.20 2.09
CA PHE A 307 14.67 -7.56 3.40
C PHE A 307 15.78 -6.51 3.55
N LYS A 308 17.00 -6.80 3.07
CA LYS A 308 18.11 -5.82 3.06
C LYS A 308 17.79 -4.60 2.21
N VAL A 309 17.02 -4.76 1.15
CA VAL A 309 16.60 -3.67 0.25
C VAL A 309 15.45 -2.86 0.87
N TRP A 310 14.56 -3.52 1.58
CA TRP A 310 13.43 -2.92 2.30
C TRP A 310 13.89 -2.10 3.51
N LYS A 311 14.90 -2.57 4.25
CA LYS A 311 15.38 -1.93 5.50
C LYS A 311 15.60 -0.42 5.32
N ASP A 312 16.17 -0.02 4.20
CA ASP A 312 16.54 1.38 3.98
C ASP A 312 15.28 2.25 3.91
N GLU A 313 14.21 1.75 3.28
CA GLU A 313 12.92 2.44 3.23
C GLU A 313 12.25 2.45 4.61
N ALA A 314 12.29 1.31 5.32
CA ALA A 314 11.72 1.17 6.65
C ALA A 314 12.36 2.14 7.66
N PHE A 315 13.69 2.25 7.65
CA PHE A 315 14.46 3.18 8.49
C PHE A 315 14.28 4.64 8.07
N GLU A 316 14.33 4.96 6.77
CA GLU A 316 14.12 6.32 6.29
C GLU A 316 12.69 6.82 6.51
N THR A 317 11.69 5.93 6.62
CA THR A 317 10.31 6.29 6.95
C THR A 317 10.21 7.04 8.29
N TRP A 318 11.02 6.69 9.30
CA TRP A 318 11.07 7.40 10.58
C TRP A 318 11.34 8.90 10.38
N SER A 319 12.36 9.22 9.59
CA SER A 319 12.78 10.60 9.35
C SER A 319 11.89 11.27 8.30
N ARG A 320 11.79 10.66 7.12
CA ARG A 320 11.21 11.29 5.93
C ARG A 320 9.69 11.35 5.95
N SER A 321 9.01 10.43 6.63
CA SER A 321 7.55 10.39 6.70
C SER A 321 6.97 10.86 8.03
N TRP A 322 7.64 10.62 9.17
CA TRP A 322 7.08 11.01 10.47
C TRP A 322 7.78 12.23 11.07
N ALA A 323 9.11 12.21 11.22
CA ALA A 323 9.84 13.34 11.81
C ALA A 323 9.69 14.63 10.98
N ASN A 324 9.63 14.52 9.65
CA ASN A 324 9.41 15.65 8.74
C ASN A 324 8.05 16.34 8.88
N LEU A 325 7.08 15.73 9.58
CA LEU A 325 5.80 16.38 9.88
C LEU A 325 5.93 17.41 11.01
N TYR A 326 7.01 17.37 11.79
CA TYR A 326 7.29 18.33 12.85
C TYR A 326 8.11 19.50 12.30
N GLN A 327 7.95 20.68 12.91
CA GLN A 327 8.79 21.85 12.60
C GLN A 327 10.24 21.60 13.03
N GLU A 328 11.21 22.22 12.34
CA GLU A 328 12.65 22.01 12.63
C GLU A 328 13.06 22.29 14.08
N ALA A 329 12.43 23.26 14.74
CA ALA A 329 12.73 23.62 16.12
C ALA A 329 11.99 22.74 17.17
N ASP A 330 11.16 21.78 16.74
CA ASP A 330 10.38 20.96 17.65
C ASP A 330 11.27 19.94 18.40
N PRO A 331 11.28 19.92 19.74
CA PRO A 331 12.04 18.94 20.52
C PRO A 331 11.73 17.48 20.16
N SER A 332 10.53 17.20 19.64
CA SER A 332 10.09 15.88 19.19
C SER A 332 10.98 15.32 18.07
N LYS A 333 11.59 16.17 17.22
CA LYS A 333 12.54 15.75 16.17
C LYS A 333 13.81 15.10 16.74
N ILE A 334 14.29 15.59 17.88
CA ILE A 334 15.49 15.05 18.55
C ILE A 334 15.25 13.60 19.01
N CYS A 335 14.01 13.30 19.42
CA CYS A 335 13.60 11.95 19.78
C CYS A 335 13.82 10.99 18.59
N PHE A 336 13.33 11.32 17.39
CA PHE A 336 13.47 10.49 16.20
C PHE A 336 14.93 10.25 15.76
N CYS A 337 15.79 11.27 15.82
CA CYS A 337 17.21 11.12 15.50
C CYS A 337 17.89 10.11 16.44
N THR A 338 17.54 10.12 17.73
CA THR A 338 18.08 9.17 18.71
C THR A 338 17.54 7.75 18.49
N PHE A 339 16.28 7.62 18.06
CA PHE A 339 15.63 6.35 17.77
C PHE A 339 16.25 5.64 16.56
N SER A 340 16.36 6.31 15.43
CA SER A 340 16.81 5.68 14.17
C SER A 340 18.22 5.07 14.24
N LEU A 341 19.07 5.59 15.13
CA LEU A 341 20.45 5.10 15.32
C LEU A 341 20.56 3.92 16.30
N LYS A 342 19.60 3.77 17.23
CA LYS A 342 19.67 2.79 18.33
C LYS A 342 18.79 1.56 18.11
N TYR A 343 17.88 1.61 17.15
CA TYR A 343 16.87 0.59 16.92
C TYR A 343 17.27 -0.36 15.79
N TRP A 344 16.79 -1.59 15.91
CA TRP A 344 16.92 -2.66 14.94
C TRP A 344 15.57 -2.92 14.29
N ASP A 345 15.57 -3.17 12.98
CA ASP A 345 14.42 -3.71 12.27
C ASP A 345 14.52 -5.23 12.29
N LEU A 346 13.48 -5.89 12.78
CA LEU A 346 13.48 -7.30 13.10
C LEU A 346 12.20 -7.96 12.57
N VAL A 347 12.41 -9.01 11.80
CA VAL A 347 11.38 -9.84 11.20
C VAL A 347 11.40 -11.22 11.85
N PHE A 348 10.22 -11.69 12.22
CA PHE A 348 9.96 -13.06 12.65
C PHE A 348 8.95 -13.74 11.72
N THR A 349 9.23 -14.98 11.38
CA THR A 349 8.19 -15.91 10.94
C THR A 349 8.18 -17.10 11.89
N SER A 350 7.00 -17.62 12.16
CA SER A 350 6.86 -18.85 12.93
C SER A 350 6.09 -19.87 12.13
N VAL A 351 6.64 -21.08 12.10
CA VAL A 351 5.88 -22.29 11.76
C VAL A 351 5.11 -22.69 13.01
N TYR A 352 4.15 -21.86 13.42
CA TYR A 352 3.22 -22.23 14.47
C TYR A 352 2.12 -23.07 13.83
N HIS A 353 2.30 -24.38 13.85
CA HIS A 353 1.17 -25.30 13.71
C HIS A 353 0.45 -25.24 15.06
N ASN A 354 -0.72 -24.59 15.10
CA ASN A 354 -1.63 -24.78 16.23
C ASN A 354 -1.79 -26.30 16.44
N LYS A 355 -1.43 -26.76 17.63
CA LYS A 355 -1.83 -28.08 18.12
C LYS A 355 -3.31 -28.06 18.46
#